data_AF-A0A4P9Z048-F1
#
_entry.id   AF-A0A4P9Z048-F1
#
_cell.length_a   1.000
_cell.length_b   1.000
_cell.length_c   1.000
_cell.angle_alpha   90.00
_cell.angle_beta   90.00
_cell.angle_gamma   90.00
#
_symmetry.space_group_name_H-M   'P 1'
#
loop_
_entity.id
_entity.type
_entity.pdbx_description
1 polymer ?
#
loop_
_entity_poly.entity_id
_entity_poly.type
_entity_poly.pdbx_seq_one_letter_code
_entity_poly.pdbx_strand_id
1 'polypeptide(L)' 'HSSYDKETRANHTPENLAILFGWLNTHRHHSFPSAEEKRAICEKTGLTLTQVNDWFVNARRRYL' A
#
# COMPACT_ATOMS: atom_id res chain seq x y z
N HIS A 1 15.82 16.60 11.09
CA HIS A 1 14.47 16.34 10.55
C HIS A 1 14.46 14.99 9.84
N SER A 2 14.18 13.90 10.56
CA SER A 2 13.74 12.65 9.94
C SER A 2 12.87 11.95 10.97
N SER A 3 11.63 12.42 11.05
CA SER A 3 10.59 11.76 11.81
C SER A 3 10.21 10.51 11.02
N TYR A 4 10.92 9.43 11.26
CA TYR A 4 10.38 8.11 11.01
C TYR A 4 9.30 7.90 12.07
N ASP A 5 8.14 8.51 11.84
CA ASP A 5 6.94 8.29 12.63
C ASP A 5 6.64 6.79 12.56
N LYS A 6 7.12 6.08 13.57
CA LYS A 6 6.71 4.72 13.91
C LYS A 6 5.29 4.82 14.43
N GLU A 7 4.35 5.19 13.56
CA GLU A 7 2.92 5.08 13.79
C GLU A 7 2.60 3.57 13.77
N THR A 8 2.88 2.98 14.92
CA THR A 8 2.41 1.70 15.45
C THR A 8 1.34 1.04 14.60
N ARG A 9 1.76 0.05 13.80
CA ARG A 9 0.95 -1.07 13.28
C ARG A 9 -0.51 -0.66 13.07
N ALA A 10 -0.76 0.36 12.26
CA ALA A 10 -2.11 0.70 11.86
C ALA A 10 -2.67 -0.57 11.18
N ASN A 11 -3.52 -1.31 11.90
CA ASN A 11 -4.24 -2.43 11.33
C ASN A 11 -5.02 -1.81 10.18
N HIS A 12 -4.62 -2.11 8.95
CA HIS A 12 -5.27 -1.57 7.76
C HIS A 12 -6.77 -1.81 7.91
N THR A 13 -7.55 -0.72 7.91
CA THR A 13 -9.00 -0.83 7.95
C THR A 13 -9.47 -1.68 6.75
N PRO A 14 -10.62 -2.35 6.85
CA PRO A 14 -11.17 -3.11 5.73
C PRO A 14 -11.32 -2.24 4.47
N GLU A 15 -11.58 -0.94 4.62
CA GLU A 15 -11.60 0.03 3.52
C GLU A 15 -10.23 0.23 2.87
N ASN A 16 -9.16 0.42 3.68
CA ASN A 16 -7.79 0.53 3.16
C ASN A 16 -7.37 -0.74 2.43
N LEU A 17 -7.74 -1.91 2.98
CA LEU A 17 -7.49 -3.19 2.34
C LEU A 17 -8.24 -3.32 1.01
N ALA A 18 -9.50 -2.91 0.92
CA ALA A 18 -10.28 -2.96 -0.32
C ALA A 18 -9.61 -2.16 -1.45
N ILE A 19 -9.07 -0.98 -1.14
CA ILE A 19 -8.33 -0.14 -2.10
C ILE A 19 -7.03 -0.84 -2.55
N LEU A 20 -6.24 -1.33 -1.58
CA LEU A 20 -4.94 -1.96 -1.83
C LEU A 20 -5.09 -3.27 -2.63
N PHE A 21 -6.04 -4.12 -2.25
CA PHE A 21 -6.38 -5.34 -2.98
C PHE A 21 -6.99 -5.05 -4.35
N GLY A 22 -7.83 -4.02 -4.47
CA GLY A 22 -8.39 -3.58 -5.74
C GLY A 22 -7.29 -3.26 -6.75
N TRP A 23 -6.29 -2.47 -6.34
CA TRP A 23 -5.15 -2.16 -7.19
C TRP A 23 -4.31 -3.41 -7.52
N LEU A 24 -4.04 -4.28 -6.54
CA LEU A 24 -3.27 -5.50 -6.77
C LEU A 24 -3.96 -6.45 -7.76
N ASN A 25 -5.28 -6.55 -7.70
CA ASN A 25 -6.06 -7.41 -8.57
C ASN A 25 -6.14 -6.87 -10.01
N THR A 26 -6.12 -5.55 -10.20
CA THR A 26 -6.07 -4.95 -11.54
C THR A 26 -4.67 -5.01 -12.15
N HIS A 27 -3.61 -4.99 -11.32
CA HIS A 27 -2.21 -4.97 -11.75
C HIS A 27 -1.48 -6.29 -11.50
N ARG A 28 -2.16 -7.44 -11.65
CA ARG A 28 -1.53 -8.76 -11.42
C ARG A 28 -0.30 -9.01 -12.30
N HIS A 29 -0.31 -8.50 -13.53
CA HIS A 29 0.82 -8.63 -14.46
C HIS A 29 1.98 -7.68 -14.16
N HIS A 30 1.73 -6.57 -13.44
CA HIS A 30 2.72 -5.58 -13.06
C HIS A 30 2.53 -5.17 -11.59
N SER A 31 2.91 -6.07 -10.69
CA SER A 31 2.67 -5.97 -9.25
C SER A 31 3.64 -5.04 -8.51
N PHE A 32 4.08 -3.99 -9.20
CA PHE A 32 4.88 -2.90 -8.67
C PHE A 32 4.19 -1.57 -9.02
N PRO A 33 3.54 -0.92 -8.05
CA PRO A 33 2.96 0.39 -8.30
C PRO A 33 4.07 1.40 -8.57
N SER A 34 3.86 2.24 -9.57
CA SER A 34 4.71 3.36 -9.92
C SER A 34 4.66 4.43 -8.81
N ALA A 35 5.60 5.38 -8.80
CA ALA A 35 5.62 6.43 -7.78
C ALA A 35 4.29 7.23 -7.72
N GLU A 36 3.69 7.49 -8.87
CA GLU A 36 2.39 8.16 -9.00
C GLU A 36 1.24 7.31 -8.43
N GLU A 37 1.21 6.01 -8.75
CA GLU A 37 0.20 5.08 -8.25
C GLU A 37 0.29 4.91 -6.74
N LYS A 38 1.51 4.81 -6.20
CA LYS A 38 1.72 4.77 -4.76
C LYS A 38 1.19 6.04 -4.09
N ARG A 39 1.42 7.23 -4.67
CA ARG A 39 0.87 8.49 -4.15
C ARG A 39 -0.65 8.49 -4.18
N ALA A 40 -1.26 8.09 -5.29
CA ALA A 40 -2.72 8.00 -5.40
C ALA A 40 -3.33 7.05 -4.35
N ILE A 41 -2.65 5.95 -4.03
CA ILE A 41 -3.08 5.01 -2.97
C ILE A 41 -2.90 5.64 -1.58
N CYS A 42 -1.78 6.34 -1.33
CA CYS A 42 -1.56 7.06 -0.08
C CYS A 42 -2.67 8.10 0.17
N GLU A 43 -3.02 8.89 -0.85
CA GLU A 43 -4.08 9.90 -0.77
C GLU A 43 -5.45 9.28 -0.48
N LYS A 44 -5.74 8.10 -1.05
CA LYS A 44 -7.02 7.41 -0.83
C LYS A 44 -7.11 6.68 0.51
N THR A 45 -6.00 6.16 1.02
CA THR A 45 -5.96 5.30 2.22
C THR A 45 -5.49 6.05 3.47
N GLY A 46 -4.95 7.25 3.31
CA GLY A 46 -4.25 7.99 4.36
C GLY A 46 -2.94 7.34 4.81
N LEU A 47 -2.49 6.28 4.14
CA LEU A 47 -1.26 5.57 4.49
C LEU A 47 -0.04 6.31 3.97
N THR A 48 1.08 6.15 4.68
CA THR A 48 2.37 6.64 4.22
C THR A 48 2.90 5.81 3.05
N LEU A 49 3.76 6.42 2.23
CA LEU A 49 4.39 5.76 1.09
C LEU A 49 5.12 4.47 1.48
N THR A 50 5.77 4.47 2.65
CA THR A 50 6.48 3.31 3.19
C THR A 50 5.50 2.18 3.55
N GLN A 51 4.40 2.47 4.23
CA GLN A 51 3.38 1.48 4.57
C GLN A 51 2.75 0.85 3.32
N VAL A 52 2.44 1.68 2.31
CA VAL A 52 1.94 1.20 1.02
C VAL A 52 2.97 0.30 0.35
N ASN A 53 4.25 0.69 0.34
CA ASN A 53 5.33 -0.09 -0.25
C ASN A 53 5.52 -1.45 0.44
N ASP A 54 5.60 -1.47 1.77
CA ASP A 54 5.77 -2.69 2.55
C ASP A 54 4.57 -3.62 2.41
N TRP A 55 3.35 -3.05 2.38
CA TRP A 55 2.14 -3.82 2.12
C TRP A 55 2.20 -4.49 0.75
N PHE A 56 2.55 -3.77 -0.32
CA PHE A 56 2.61 -4.36 -1.67
C PHE A 56 3.68 -5.45 -1.78
N VAL A 57 4.84 -5.29 -1.15
CA VAL A 57 5.88 -6.32 -1.12
C VAL A 57 5.39 -7.60 -0.45
N ASN A 58 4.73 -7.48 0.71
CA ASN A 58 4.21 -8.64 1.42
C ASN A 58 2.95 -9.22 0.75
N ALA A 59 2.05 -8.38 0.24
CA ALA A 59 0.83 -8.80 -0.43
C ALA A 59 1.14 -9.53 -1.73
N ARG A 60 2.11 -9.06 -2.53
CA ARG A 60 2.57 -9.80 -3.70
C ARG A 60 3.00 -11.21 -3.32
N ARG A 61 3.89 -11.38 -2.33
CA ARG A 61 4.37 -12.71 -1.90
C ARG A 61 3.27 -13.65 -1.41
N ARG A 62 2.11 -13.12 -0.99
CA ARG A 62 1.00 -13.91 -0.44
C ARG A 62 -0.07 -14.24 -1.48
N TYR A 63 -0.29 -13.37 -2.46
CA TYR A 63 -1.44 -13.43 -3.35
C TYR A 63 -1.08 -13.57 -4.85
N LEU A 64 0.20 -13.44 -5.20
CA LEU A 64 0.75 -13.66 -6.54
C LEU A 64 1.89 -14.69 -6.47
#